data_AF-A0A971T5N1-F1
#
_entry.id   AF-A0A971T5N1-F1
#
_cell.length_a   1.000
_cell.length_b   1.000
_cell.length_c   1.000
_cell.angle_alpha   90.00
_cell.angle_beta   90.00
_cell.angle_gamma   90.00
#
_symmetry.space_group_name_H-M   'P 1'
#
loop_
_entity.id
_entity.type
_entity.pdbx_description
1 polymer ?
#
loop_
_entity_poly.entity_id
_entity_poly.type
_entity_poly.pdbx_seq_one_letter_code
_entity_poly.pdbx_strand_id
1 'polypeptide(L)'
;MTWMLGVFAGVIFLLYAVYFLQIVRGQPEEFELEIMKSLAAWMVSRGSAAKGRLWLLVLISFVLEIFYFILVFSIIVNNFMVWFTVLFAAYEVIHLFVISVGLSRFFQGQLKLKDIFKWKAERFSAILFYTHSMLVLVTLLFFI
;
A
#
# COMPACT_ATOMS: atom_id res chain seq x y z
N MET A 1 8.36 -3.82 21.29
CA MET A 1 7.58 -3.19 20.20
C MET A 1 8.50 -2.64 19.11
N THR A 2 9.65 -2.07 19.45
CA THR A 2 10.68 -1.59 18.50
C THR A 2 11.09 -2.62 17.45
N TRP A 3 11.44 -3.85 17.85
CA TRP A 3 11.77 -4.92 16.91
C TRP A 3 10.63 -5.27 15.94
N MET A 4 9.38 -5.23 16.40
CA MET A 4 8.21 -5.48 15.53
C MET A 4 8.07 -4.37 14.49
N LEU A 5 8.24 -3.10 14.89
CA LEU A 5 8.23 -1.98 13.97
C LEU A 5 9.38 -2.09 12.96
N GLY A 6 10.58 -2.48 13.40
CA GLY A 6 11.72 -2.71 12.51
C GLY A 6 11.45 -3.80 11.48
N VAL A 7 10.87 -4.93 11.89
CA VAL A 7 10.49 -6.01 10.96
C VAL A 7 9.41 -5.54 9.98
N PHE A 8 8.35 -4.90 10.46
CA PHE A 8 7.28 -4.39 9.59
C PHE A 8 7.81 -3.36 8.59
N ALA A 9 8.58 -2.38 9.05
CA ALA A 9 9.19 -1.37 8.19
C ALA A 9 10.13 -2.02 7.17
N GLY A 10 10.94 -3.01 7.58
CA GLY A 10 11.81 -3.76 6.68
C GLY A 10 11.05 -4.50 5.59
N VAL A 11 9.97 -5.20 5.95
CA VAL A 11 9.12 -5.91 4.98
C VAL A 11 8.45 -4.93 4.01
N ILE A 12 7.83 -3.87 4.51
CA ILE A 12 7.20 -2.82 3.68
C ILE A 12 8.25 -2.22 2.73
N PHE A 13 9.41 -1.85 3.25
CA PHE A 13 10.51 -1.28 2.46
C PHE A 13 10.90 -2.20 1.31
N LEU A 14 11.14 -3.49 1.58
CA LEU A 14 11.55 -4.46 0.56
C LEU A 14 10.45 -4.75 -0.47
N LEU A 15 9.19 -4.87 -0.03
CA LEU A 15 8.06 -5.10 -0.94
C LEU A 15 7.86 -3.92 -1.88
N TYR A 16 7.87 -2.70 -1.35
CA TYR A 16 7.68 -1.51 -2.16
C TYR A 16 8.93 -1.10 -2.95
N ALA A 17 10.12 -1.58 -2.59
CA ALA A 17 11.35 -1.32 -3.34
C ALA A 17 11.24 -1.77 -4.81
N VAL A 18 10.62 -2.93 -5.06
CA VAL A 18 10.45 -3.44 -6.43
C VAL A 18 9.65 -2.46 -7.28
N TYR A 19 8.52 -1.97 -6.76
CA TYR A 19 7.67 -1.03 -7.48
C TYR A 19 8.32 0.35 -7.59
N PHE A 20 8.92 0.84 -6.49
CA PHE A 20 9.66 2.10 -6.47
C PHE A 20 10.78 2.14 -7.51
N LEU A 21 11.54 1.05 -7.69
CA LEU A 21 12.58 0.96 -8.71
C LEU A 21 12.02 1.11 -10.12
N GLN A 22 10.85 0.52 -10.42
CA GLN A 22 10.21 0.68 -11.73
C GLN A 22 9.72 2.12 -11.96
N ILE A 23 9.21 2.77 -10.91
CA ILE A 23 8.80 4.18 -10.97
C ILE A 23 10.01 5.08 -11.25
N VAL A 24 11.12 4.88 -10.55
CA VAL A 24 12.36 5.66 -10.73
C VAL A 24 12.99 5.43 -12.10
N ARG A 25 12.87 4.22 -12.65
CA ARG A 25 13.32 3.90 -14.02
C ARG A 25 12.43 4.53 -15.11
N GLY A 26 11.31 5.13 -14.74
CA GLY A 26 10.38 5.76 -15.68
C GLY A 26 9.59 4.77 -16.54
N GLN A 27 9.55 3.49 -16.15
CA GLN A 27 8.81 2.43 -16.84
C GLN A 27 7.84 1.67 -15.90
N PRO A 28 7.05 2.35 -15.03
CA PRO A 28 6.11 1.66 -14.15
C PRO A 28 4.97 0.95 -14.91
N GLU A 29 4.64 1.39 -16.13
CA GLU A 29 3.48 0.93 -16.89
C GLU A 29 3.54 -0.57 -17.24
N GLU A 30 4.73 -1.10 -17.55
CA GLU A 30 4.88 -2.52 -17.88
C GLU A 30 4.57 -3.41 -16.68
N PHE A 31 5.08 -3.02 -15.51
CA PHE A 31 4.83 -3.71 -14.25
C PHE A 31 3.36 -3.61 -13.82
N GLU A 32 2.75 -2.43 -13.96
CA GLU A 32 1.32 -2.23 -13.68
C GLU A 32 0.43 -3.10 -14.58
N LEU A 33 0.78 -3.21 -15.86
CA LEU A 33 0.08 -4.07 -16.81
C LEU A 33 0.21 -5.55 -16.42
N GLU A 34 1.39 -5.97 -15.96
CA GLU A 34 1.63 -7.33 -15.48
C GLU A 34 0.81 -7.64 -14.22
N ILE A 35 0.76 -6.72 -13.25
CA ILE A 35 -0.10 -6.83 -12.07
C ILE A 35 -1.56 -6.98 -12.49
N MET A 36 -2.04 -6.14 -13.41
CA MET A 36 -3.42 -6.19 -13.89
C MET A 36 -3.75 -7.53 -14.55
N LYS A 37 -2.87 -8.02 -15.43
CA LYS A 37 -3.07 -9.31 -16.12
C LYS A 37 -3.10 -10.46 -15.12
N SER A 38 -2.19 -10.45 -14.16
CA SER A 38 -2.09 -11.47 -13.10
C SER A 38 -3.33 -11.46 -12.20
N LEU A 39 -3.79 -10.26 -11.83
CA LEU A 39 -5.03 -10.09 -11.06
C LEU A 39 -6.24 -10.59 -11.84
N ALA A 40 -6.38 -10.22 -13.11
CA ALA A 40 -7.48 -10.68 -13.96
C ALA A 40 -7.49 -12.21 -14.09
N ALA A 41 -6.32 -12.82 -14.35
CA ALA A 41 -6.18 -14.27 -14.46
C ALA A 41 -6.55 -14.98 -13.14
N TRP A 42 -6.11 -14.44 -12.00
CA TRP A 42 -6.47 -14.97 -10.69
C TRP A 42 -7.97 -14.82 -10.40
N MET A 43 -8.61 -13.72 -10.80
CA MET A 43 -10.06 -13.54 -10.63
C MET A 43 -10.84 -14.57 -11.44
N VAL A 44 -10.43 -14.81 -12.69
CA VAL A 44 -11.01 -15.85 -13.55
C VAL A 44 -10.83 -17.24 -12.92
N SER A 45 -9.65 -17.56 -12.39
CA SER A 45 -9.38 -18.86 -11.77
C SER A 45 -10.16 -19.12 -10.48
N ARG A 46 -10.68 -18.07 -9.83
CA ARG A 46 -11.46 -18.17 -8.58
C ARG A 46 -12.97 -18.03 -8.77
N GLY A 47 -13.43 -17.54 -9.93
CA GLY A 47 -14.84 -17.39 -10.25
C GLY A 47 -15.60 -16.51 -9.24
N SER A 48 -16.77 -16.96 -8.78
CA SER A 48 -17.63 -16.20 -7.85
C SER A 48 -16.98 -15.91 -6.50
N ALA A 49 -16.03 -16.74 -6.06
CA ALA A 49 -15.29 -16.52 -4.81
C ALA A 49 -14.29 -15.36 -4.89
N ALA A 50 -13.94 -14.89 -6.09
CA ALA A 50 -13.00 -13.78 -6.29
C ALA A 50 -13.46 -12.50 -5.57
N LYS A 51 -14.78 -12.24 -5.54
CA LYS A 51 -15.36 -11.07 -4.86
C LYS A 51 -15.06 -11.05 -3.36
N GLY A 52 -15.43 -12.12 -2.66
CA GLY A 52 -15.20 -12.21 -1.21
C GLY A 52 -13.71 -12.17 -0.86
N ARG A 53 -12.87 -12.82 -1.67
CA ARG A 53 -11.41 -12.85 -1.46
C ARG A 53 -10.76 -11.49 -1.71
N LEU A 54 -11.19 -10.72 -2.71
CA LEU A 54 -10.66 -9.37 -2.92
C LEU A 54 -11.04 -8.42 -1.79
N TRP A 55 -12.28 -8.49 -1.31
CA TRP A 55 -12.68 -7.73 -0.12
C TRP A 55 -11.88 -8.13 1.11
N LEU A 56 -11.59 -9.42 1.28
CA LEU A 56 -10.73 -9.90 2.35
C LEU A 56 -9.30 -9.35 2.21
N LEU A 57 -8.73 -9.31 1.00
CA LEU A 57 -7.41 -8.73 0.77
C LEU A 57 -7.36 -7.24 1.10
N VAL A 58 -8.38 -6.46 0.70
CA VAL A 58 -8.51 -5.04 1.06
C VAL A 58 -8.60 -4.87 2.58
N LEU A 59 -9.41 -5.69 3.25
CA LEU A 59 -9.52 -5.66 4.71
C LEU A 59 -8.18 -5.99 5.40
N ILE A 60 -7.47 -7.01 4.91
CA ILE A 60 -6.16 -7.38 5.45
C ILE A 60 -5.15 -6.23 5.25
N SER A 61 -5.12 -5.61 4.06
CA SER A 61 -4.26 -4.44 3.78
C SER A 61 -4.52 -3.33 4.79
N PHE A 62 -5.80 -2.97 4.96
CA PHE A 62 -6.21 -1.92 5.90
C PHE A 62 -5.79 -2.21 7.35
N VAL A 63 -5.97 -3.45 7.81
CA VAL A 63 -5.56 -3.86 9.16
C VAL A 63 -4.04 -3.76 9.33
N LEU A 64 -3.27 -4.21 8.34
CA LEU A 64 -1.80 -4.13 8.37
C LEU A 64 -1.31 -2.68 8.38
N GLU A 65 -1.94 -1.80 7.59
CA GLU A 65 -1.61 -0.38 7.55
C GLU A 65 -1.91 0.33 8.87
N ILE A 66 -3.11 0.13 9.44
CA ILE A 66 -3.45 0.67 10.76
C ILE A 66 -2.44 0.19 11.80
N PHE A 67 -2.15 -1.10 11.81
CA PHE A 67 -1.22 -1.67 12.77
C PHE A 67 0.19 -1.07 12.63
N TYR A 68 0.67 -0.89 11.40
CA TYR A 68 1.93 -0.23 11.12
C TYR A 68 1.95 1.21 11.63
N PHE A 69 0.92 2.01 11.33
CA PHE A 69 0.85 3.40 11.80
C PHE A 69 0.75 3.51 13.32
N ILE A 70 0.00 2.63 13.97
CA ILE A 70 -0.06 2.56 15.45
C ILE A 70 1.34 2.31 16.02
N LEU A 71 2.09 1.35 15.46
CA LEU A 71 3.46 1.08 15.90
C LEU A 71 4.37 2.30 15.73
N VAL A 72 4.27 3.01 14.60
CA VAL A 72 5.06 4.22 14.35
C VAL A 72 4.76 5.30 15.39
N PHE A 73 3.47 5.64 15.60
CA PHE A 73 3.07 6.64 16.60
C PHE A 73 3.43 6.25 18.04
N SER A 74 3.48 4.96 18.35
CA SER A 74 3.78 4.48 19.70
C SER A 74 5.28 4.53 20.04
N ILE A 75 6.16 4.50 19.03
CA ILE A 75 7.60 4.32 19.21
C ILE A 75 8.39 5.56 18.79
N ILE A 76 8.01 6.20 17.67
CA ILE A 76 8.75 7.32 17.12
C ILE A 76 8.23 8.63 17.70
N VAL A 77 9.09 9.30 18.47
CA VAL A 77 8.80 10.61 19.10
C VAL A 77 9.34 11.79 18.30
N ASN A 78 10.06 11.55 17.20
CA ASN A 78 10.63 12.61 16.36
C ASN A 78 9.50 13.42 15.70
N ASN A 79 9.42 14.73 15.99
CA ASN A 79 8.34 15.60 15.51
C ASN A 79 8.17 15.59 13.99
N PHE A 80 9.27 15.59 13.23
CA PHE A 80 9.20 15.53 11.76
C PHE A 80 8.56 14.21 11.30
N MET A 81 9.00 13.09 11.86
CA MET A 81 8.43 11.78 11.54
C MET A 81 6.97 11.67 11.93
N VAL A 82 6.56 12.21 13.08
CA VAL A 82 5.16 12.21 13.52
C VAL A 82 4.27 12.96 12.52
N TRP A 83 4.64 14.19 12.15
CA TRP A 83 3.87 14.97 11.18
C TRP A 83 3.83 14.31 9.80
N PHE A 84 4.94 13.74 9.36
CA PHE A 84 5.00 13.00 8.10
C PHE A 84 4.09 11.75 8.14
N THR A 85 4.09 11.01 9.26
CA THR A 85 3.21 9.85 9.48
C THR A 85 1.74 10.25 9.45
N VAL A 86 1.37 11.39 10.06
CA VAL A 86 -0.02 11.89 10.05
C VAL A 86 -0.49 12.20 8.64
N LEU A 87 0.32 12.93 7.86
CA LEU A 87 -0.02 13.24 6.47
C LEU A 87 -0.13 11.98 5.61
N PHE A 88 0.77 11.02 5.84
CA PHE A 88 0.76 9.76 5.13
C PHE A 88 -0.47 8.91 5.48
N ALA A 89 -0.78 8.75 6.76
CA ALA A 89 -1.97 8.03 7.20
C ALA A 89 -3.26 8.67 6.65
N ALA A 90 -3.35 10.00 6.63
CA ALA A 90 -4.49 10.71 6.04
C ALA A 90 -4.63 10.44 4.54
N TYR A 91 -3.51 10.41 3.81
CA TYR A 91 -3.49 10.06 2.39
C TYR A 91 -3.98 8.62 2.16
N GLU A 92 -3.47 7.65 2.92
CA GLU A 92 -3.85 6.24 2.75
C GLU A 92 -5.32 5.97 3.08
N VAL A 93 -5.90 6.68 4.05
CA VAL A 93 -7.35 6.61 4.30
C VAL A 93 -8.16 7.02 3.06
N ILE A 94 -7.77 8.11 2.40
CA ILE A 94 -8.44 8.56 1.17
C ILE A 94 -8.21 7.56 0.04
N HIS A 95 -6.98 7.07 -0.09
CA HIS A 95 -6.58 6.10 -1.11
C HIS A 95 -7.38 4.80 -1.01
N LEU A 96 -7.43 4.18 0.17
CA LEU A 96 -8.21 2.97 0.44
C LEU A 96 -9.70 3.18 0.24
N PHE A 97 -10.23 4.35 0.60
CA PHE A 97 -11.63 4.68 0.33
C PHE A 97 -11.91 4.68 -1.17
N VAL A 98 -11.05 5.30 -1.99
CA VAL A 98 -11.19 5.32 -3.44
C VAL A 98 -11.11 3.91 -4.03
N ILE A 99 -10.16 3.08 -3.59
CA ILE A 99 -10.05 1.68 -4.04
C ILE A 99 -11.31 0.90 -3.66
N SER A 100 -11.78 1.03 -2.42
CA SER A 100 -12.96 0.31 -1.92
C SER A 100 -14.23 0.67 -2.70
N VAL A 101 -14.44 1.96 -2.98
CA VAL A 101 -15.55 2.42 -3.82
C VAL A 101 -15.40 1.91 -5.25
N GLY A 102 -14.19 1.97 -5.82
CA GLY A 102 -13.89 1.45 -7.16
C GLY A 102 -14.17 -0.05 -7.27
N LEU A 103 -13.75 -0.83 -6.28
CA LEU A 103 -13.96 -2.27 -6.20
C LEU A 103 -15.45 -2.62 -6.09
N SER A 104 -16.21 -1.88 -5.27
CA SER A 104 -17.65 -2.04 -5.16
C SER A 104 -18.36 -1.81 -6.50
N ARG A 105 -18.02 -0.72 -7.20
CA ARG A 105 -18.57 -0.38 -8.52
C ARG A 105 -18.16 -1.39 -9.61
N PHE A 106 -16.94 -1.92 -9.55
CA PHE A 106 -16.49 -2.98 -10.44
C PHE A 106 -17.37 -4.25 -10.30
N PHE A 107 -17.62 -4.70 -9.07
CA PHE A 107 -18.48 -5.88 -8.86
C PHE A 107 -19.95 -5.64 -9.18
N GLN A 108 -20.39 -4.38 -9.28
CA GLN A 108 -21.71 -3.99 -9.78
C GLN A 108 -21.75 -3.89 -11.32
N GLY A 109 -20.63 -4.13 -12.02
CA GLY A 109 -20.52 -4.03 -13.48
C GLY A 109 -20.40 -2.60 -14.01
N GLN A 110 -20.23 -1.60 -13.14
CA GLN A 110 -20.18 -0.18 -13.52
C GLN A 110 -18.78 0.29 -13.92
N LEU A 111 -17.73 -0.44 -13.53
CA LEU A 111 -16.33 -0.12 -13.83
C LEU A 111 -15.60 -1.33 -14.40
N LYS A 112 -14.59 -1.10 -15.25
CA LYS A 112 -13.66 -2.14 -15.69
C LYS A 112 -12.54 -2.28 -14.65
N LEU A 113 -11.89 -3.45 -14.63
CA LEU A 113 -10.80 -3.75 -13.68
C LEU A 113 -9.68 -2.69 -13.71
N LYS A 114 -9.36 -2.19 -14.90
CA LYS A 114 -8.34 -1.15 -15.10
C LYS A 114 -8.67 0.19 -14.45
N ASP A 115 -9.96 0.46 -14.22
CA ASP A 115 -10.46 1.72 -13.71
C ASP A 115 -10.59 1.71 -12.18
N ILE A 116 -10.38 0.55 -11.53
CA ILE A 116 -10.30 0.42 -10.06
C ILE A 116 -9.02 1.09 -9.56
N PHE A 117 -7.90 0.79 -10.22
CA PHE A 117 -6.58 1.30 -9.85
C PHE A 117 -6.32 2.63 -10.53
N LYS A 118 -6.29 3.70 -9.73
CA LYS A 118 -5.80 4.99 -10.22
C LYS A 118 -4.28 4.97 -10.14
N TRP A 119 -3.61 4.49 -11.18
CA TRP A 119 -2.15 4.26 -11.19
C TRP A 119 -1.31 5.44 -10.68
N LYS A 120 -1.70 6.69 -10.96
CA LYS A 120 -1.02 7.86 -10.39
C LYS A 120 -1.05 7.91 -8.86
N ALA A 121 -2.18 7.53 -8.25
CA ALA A 121 -2.32 7.42 -6.81
C ALA A 121 -1.54 6.22 -6.27
N GLU A 122 -1.65 5.06 -6.92
CA GLU A 122 -0.89 3.85 -6.54
C GLU A 122 0.63 4.09 -6.54
N ARG A 123 1.15 4.77 -7.57
CA ARG A 123 2.56 5.15 -7.65
C ARG A 123 2.96 6.07 -6.49
N PHE A 124 2.11 7.05 -6.17
CA PHE A 124 2.39 7.98 -5.08
C PHE A 124 2.33 7.28 -3.70
N SER A 125 1.34 6.42 -3.48
CA SER A 125 1.27 5.52 -2.31
C SER A 125 2.54 4.67 -2.20
N ALA A 126 2.98 4.03 -3.29
CA ALA A 126 4.20 3.23 -3.30
C ALA A 126 5.47 4.02 -2.94
N ILE A 127 5.60 5.24 -3.47
CA ILE A 127 6.70 6.16 -3.11
C ILE A 127 6.63 6.50 -1.61
N LEU A 128 5.45 6.81 -1.08
CA LEU A 128 5.26 7.15 0.32
C LEU A 128 5.57 5.96 1.23
N PHE A 129 5.04 4.77 0.96
CA PHE A 129 5.36 3.56 1.74
C PHE A 129 6.85 3.26 1.73
N TYR A 130 7.50 3.30 0.57
CA TYR A 130 8.94 3.06 0.45
C TYR A 130 9.74 4.10 1.26
N THR A 131 9.47 5.38 1.05
CA THR A 131 10.23 6.47 1.69
C THR A 131 9.99 6.49 3.19
N HIS A 132 8.74 6.35 3.62
CA HIS A 132 8.37 6.35 5.03
C HIS A 132 8.99 5.16 5.77
N SER A 133 8.87 3.94 5.22
CA SER A 133 9.47 2.76 5.84
C SER A 133 11.00 2.85 5.91
N MET A 134 11.65 3.40 4.88
CA MET A 134 13.09 3.70 4.91
C MET A 134 13.44 4.66 6.05
N LEU A 135 12.71 5.78 6.18
CA LEU A 135 12.95 6.76 7.23
C LEU A 135 12.68 6.21 8.63
N VAL A 136 11.67 5.34 8.78
CA VAL A 136 11.43 4.61 10.03
C VAL A 136 12.64 3.74 10.39
N LEU A 137 13.17 2.97 9.44
CA LEU A 137 14.37 2.14 9.67
C LEU A 137 15.58 2.99 10.07
N VAL A 138 15.83 4.10 9.37
CA VAL A 138 16.91 5.04 9.73
C VAL A 138 16.70 5.60 11.13
N THR A 139 15.47 5.98 11.47
CA THR A 139 15.13 6.51 12.80
C THR A 139 15.39 5.47 13.90
N LEU A 140 15.00 4.22 13.65
CA LEU A 140 15.23 3.09 14.56
C LEU A 140 16.71 2.75 14.74
N LEU A 141 17.55 2.96 13.73
CA LEU A 141 18.97 2.60 13.80
C LEU A 141 19.84 3.67 14.46
N PHE A 142 19.48 4.95 14.32
CA PHE A 142 20.34 6.07 14.72
C PHE A 142 19.79 6.93 15.86
N PHE A 143 18.49 6.88 16.14
CA PHE A 143 17.84 7.83 17.06
C PHE A 143 17.04 7.16 18.19
N ILE A 144 16.98 5.83 18.22
CA ILE A 144 16.30 5.01 19.23
C ILE A 144 17.26 3.93 19.71
#